data_AF-A0AAX0RH44-F1
#
_entry.id   AF-A0AAX0RH44-F1
#
_cell.length_a   1.000
_cell.length_b   1.000
_cell.length_c   1.000
_cell.angle_alpha   90.00
_cell.angle_beta   90.00
_cell.angle_gamma   90.00
#
_symmetry.space_group_name_H-M   'P 1'
#
loop_
_entity.id
_entity.type
_entity.pdbx_description
1 polymer ?
#
loop_
_entity_poly.entity_id
_entity_poly.type
_entity_poly.pdbx_seq_one_letter_code
_entity_poly.pdbx_strand_id
1 'polypeptide(L)'
;MIDQISNATQKAHAIFYVTKTPNPPQKGEERKRGTIEKIQRQLDSQTEVWAIFNKPINSPRALKDGLIDESEKESLKILNKEMKGVLGKHYKGYKAVSAQMAFYGLSQALIPETDFDKNKQKFLKDFKAEELLLYQSHFKPLVEFIVE
;
A
#
# COMPACT_ATOMS: atom_id res chain seq x y z
N MET A 1 23.04 0.61 -11.28
CA MET A 1 21.78 0.74 -10.50
C MET A 1 20.54 0.44 -11.34
N ILE A 2 20.53 0.70 -12.67
CA ILE A 2 19.41 0.35 -13.57
C ILE A 2 19.26 -1.18 -13.74
N ASP A 3 20.37 -1.93 -13.72
CA ASP A 3 20.36 -3.37 -14.02
C ASP A 3 19.72 -4.25 -12.93
N GLN A 4 19.75 -3.82 -11.67
CA GLN A 4 19.15 -4.59 -10.56
C GLN A 4 17.63 -4.56 -10.59
N ILE A 5 17.03 -3.40 -10.90
CA ILE A 5 15.58 -3.29 -11.07
C ILE A 5 15.16 -4.12 -12.28
N SER A 6 15.90 -4.01 -13.39
CA SER A 6 15.61 -4.75 -14.63
C SER A 6 15.67 -6.27 -14.45
N ASN A 7 16.71 -6.78 -13.77
CA ASN A 7 16.85 -8.22 -13.53
C ASN A 7 15.80 -8.75 -12.54
N ALA A 8 15.40 -7.93 -11.56
CA ALA A 8 14.39 -8.32 -10.58
C ALA A 8 12.99 -8.35 -11.20
N THR A 9 12.62 -7.34 -12.01
CA THR A 9 11.29 -7.25 -12.64
C THR A 9 11.07 -8.33 -13.70
N GLN A 10 12.09 -8.71 -14.47
CA GLN A 10 11.98 -9.75 -15.49
C GLN A 10 11.77 -11.17 -14.92
N LYS A 11 12.22 -11.43 -13.67
CA LYS A 11 12.07 -12.72 -12.99
C LYS A 11 10.92 -12.75 -11.99
N ALA A 12 10.29 -11.61 -11.73
CA ALA A 12 9.24 -11.50 -10.73
C ALA A 12 7.90 -11.96 -11.30
N HIS A 13 7.24 -12.86 -10.58
CA HIS A 13 5.85 -13.24 -10.83
C HIS A 13 4.88 -12.11 -10.43
N ALA A 14 5.23 -11.33 -9.39
CA ALA A 14 4.45 -10.20 -8.91
C ALA A 14 5.33 -9.00 -8.53
N ILE A 15 4.84 -7.79 -8.80
CA ILE A 15 5.46 -6.52 -8.43
C ILE A 15 4.45 -5.70 -7.63
N PHE A 16 4.88 -5.24 -6.45
CA PHE A 16 4.09 -4.34 -5.60
C PHE A 16 4.58 -2.90 -5.72
N TYR A 17 3.71 -2.02 -6.22
CA TYR A 17 3.92 -0.58 -6.18
C TYR A 17 3.31 -0.01 -4.89
N VAL A 18 4.14 0.27 -3.89
CA VAL A 18 3.68 0.77 -2.59
C VAL A 18 3.66 2.30 -2.58
N THR A 19 2.51 2.88 -2.22
CA THR A 19 2.34 4.34 -2.12
C THR A 19 1.59 4.74 -0.86
N LYS A 20 1.95 5.90 -0.28
CA LYS A 20 1.26 6.49 0.86
C LYS A 20 0.14 7.47 0.48
N THR A 21 0.09 7.86 -0.79
CA THR A 21 -0.95 8.74 -1.33
C THR A 21 -1.76 7.99 -2.39
N PRO A 22 -3.07 8.26 -2.50
CA PRO A 22 -3.92 7.62 -3.51
C PRO A 22 -3.72 8.23 -4.90
N ASN A 23 -2.62 8.96 -5.12
CA ASN A 23 -2.33 9.65 -6.37
C ASN A 23 -1.55 8.72 -7.30
N PRO A 24 -1.91 8.67 -8.60
CA PRO A 24 -1.09 7.99 -9.57
C PRO A 24 0.33 8.61 -9.57
N PRO A 25 1.38 7.82 -9.75
CA PRO A 25 2.72 8.38 -9.86
C PRO A 25 2.78 9.30 -11.08
N GLN A 26 3.60 10.35 -10.95
CA GLN A 26 3.79 11.30 -12.04
C GLN A 26 4.25 10.56 -13.31
N LYS A 27 3.46 10.70 -14.37
CA LYS A 27 3.92 10.39 -15.72
C LYS A 27 5.16 11.23 -15.99
N GLY A 28 6.13 10.59 -16.60
CA GLY A 28 7.31 11.31 -17.05
C GLY A 28 6.96 12.49 -17.96
N GLU A 29 7.67 13.61 -17.87
CA GLU A 29 7.61 14.62 -18.93
C GLU A 29 8.00 13.99 -20.27
N GLU A 30 7.58 14.56 -21.40
CA GLU A 30 7.81 14.04 -22.77
C GLU A 30 9.28 13.65 -23.06
N ARG A 31 10.23 14.14 -22.24
CA ARG A 31 11.68 13.86 -22.33
C ARG A 31 12.27 13.02 -21.19
N LYS A 32 11.54 12.73 -20.10
CA LYS A 32 12.01 11.94 -18.95
C LYS A 32 10.93 10.96 -18.50
N ARG A 33 11.11 9.67 -18.76
CA ARG A 33 10.17 8.61 -18.37
C ARG A 33 9.96 8.51 -16.86
N GLY A 34 8.71 8.36 -16.45
CA GLY A 34 8.31 8.11 -15.08
C GLY A 34 8.62 6.69 -14.62
N THR A 35 8.32 6.41 -13.35
CA THR A 35 8.61 5.12 -12.72
C THR A 35 7.76 4.00 -13.30
N ILE A 36 6.50 4.24 -13.66
CA ILE A 36 5.62 3.19 -14.23
C ILE A 36 6.11 2.77 -15.63
N GLU A 37 6.50 3.72 -16.48
CA GLU A 37 6.91 3.42 -17.85
C GLU A 37 8.21 2.60 -17.89
N LYS A 38 9.04 2.72 -16.86
CA LYS A 38 10.22 1.86 -16.66
C LYS A 38 9.83 0.44 -16.27
N ILE A 39 8.87 0.30 -15.35
CA ILE A 39 8.32 -1.00 -14.95
C ILE A 39 7.75 -1.72 -16.18
N GLN A 40 6.86 -1.07 -16.94
CA GLN A 40 6.17 -1.65 -18.10
C GLN A 40 7.11 -2.32 -19.11
N ARG A 41 8.25 -1.70 -19.42
CA ARG A 41 9.21 -2.21 -20.43
C ARG A 41 9.88 -3.53 -20.03
N GLN A 42 9.89 -3.84 -18.75
CA GLN A 42 10.62 -4.96 -18.18
C GLN A 42 9.68 -6.05 -17.65
N LEU A 43 8.37 -5.88 -17.80
CA LEU A 43 7.38 -6.88 -17.44
C LEU A 43 7.42 -8.02 -18.45
N ASP A 44 7.58 -9.24 -17.95
CA ASP A 44 7.26 -10.42 -18.74
C ASP A 44 5.73 -10.55 -18.86
N SER A 45 5.28 -11.27 -19.88
CA SER A 45 3.90 -11.67 -20.15
C SER A 45 3.13 -12.19 -18.94
N GLN A 46 3.83 -12.81 -17.97
CA GLN A 46 3.27 -13.40 -16.76
C GLN A 46 3.32 -12.48 -15.52
N THR A 47 4.07 -11.39 -15.55
CA THR A 47 4.24 -10.54 -14.36
C THR A 47 2.95 -9.78 -14.03
N GLU A 48 2.52 -9.91 -12.78
CA GLU A 48 1.42 -9.14 -12.22
C GLU A 48 1.92 -7.90 -11.50
N VAL A 49 1.20 -6.78 -11.66
CA VAL A 49 1.49 -5.54 -10.94
C VAL A 49 0.28 -5.15 -10.10
N TRP A 50 0.54 -4.94 -8.80
CA TRP A 50 -0.45 -4.57 -7.81
C TRP A 50 -0.02 -3.27 -7.13
N ALA A 51 -0.96 -2.34 -6.93
CA ALA A 51 -0.72 -1.17 -6.10
C ALA A 51 -1.05 -1.49 -4.63
N ILE A 52 -0.18 -1.12 -3.71
CA ILE A 52 -0.46 -1.15 -2.27
C ILE A 52 -0.58 0.29 -1.79
N PHE A 53 -1.81 0.71 -1.51
CA PHE A 53 -2.07 1.98 -0.84
C PHE A 53 -1.88 1.78 0.68
N ASN A 54 -0.71 2.16 1.18
CA ASN A 54 -0.38 2.14 2.59
C ASN A 54 -0.81 3.46 3.23
N LYS A 55 -2.07 3.53 3.70
CA LYS A 55 -2.63 4.75 4.26
C LYS A 55 -1.89 5.12 5.56
N PRO A 56 -1.30 6.32 5.63
CA PRO A 56 -0.71 6.80 6.87
C PRO A 56 -1.82 7.13 7.86
N ILE A 57 -1.73 6.59 9.08
CA ILE A 57 -2.72 6.82 10.12
C ILE A 57 -2.02 7.31 11.38
N ASN A 58 -2.07 8.62 11.56
CA ASN A 58 -1.42 9.29 12.69
C ASN A 58 -2.38 9.51 13.88
N SER A 59 -3.67 9.19 13.70
CA SER A 59 -4.65 9.31 14.78
C SER A 59 -5.79 8.31 14.63
N PRO A 60 -6.35 7.80 15.74
CA PRO A 60 -7.50 6.91 15.73
C PRO A 60 -8.75 7.50 15.04
N ARG A 61 -8.89 8.82 15.07
CA ARG A 61 -10.04 9.52 14.48
C ARG A 61 -10.14 9.34 12.97
N ALA A 62 -9.00 9.14 12.29
CA ALA A 62 -8.94 8.95 10.84
C ALA A 62 -9.58 7.62 10.36
N LEU A 63 -10.06 6.80 11.30
CA LEU A 63 -10.62 5.47 11.05
C LEU A 63 -12.09 5.36 11.45
N LYS A 64 -12.72 6.45 11.91
CA LYS A 64 -14.14 6.42 12.30
C LYS A 64 -15.06 5.96 11.17
N ASP A 65 -14.70 6.32 9.94
CA ASP A 65 -15.47 6.01 8.74
C ASP A 65 -14.87 4.83 7.94
N GLY A 66 -13.97 4.05 8.57
CA GLY A 66 -13.23 2.95 7.95
C GLY A 66 -11.84 3.33 7.44
N LEU A 67 -11.13 2.36 6.85
CA LEU A 67 -9.76 2.58 6.39
C LEU A 67 -9.68 3.60 5.25
N ILE A 68 -10.62 3.59 4.31
CA ILE A 68 -10.63 4.47 3.14
C ILE A 68 -11.88 5.33 3.16
N ASP A 69 -11.72 6.65 3.13
CA ASP A 69 -12.84 7.59 3.05
C ASP A 69 -13.34 7.78 1.60
N GLU A 70 -14.45 8.50 1.40
CA GLU A 70 -15.04 8.70 0.08
C GLU A 70 -14.12 9.47 -0.89
N SER A 71 -13.37 10.46 -0.41
CA SER A 71 -12.45 11.23 -1.24
C SER A 71 -11.26 10.38 -1.70
N GLU A 72 -10.74 9.55 -0.81
CA GLU A 72 -9.70 8.58 -1.13
C GLU A 72 -10.22 7.50 -2.08
N LYS A 73 -11.47 7.04 -1.95
CA LYS A 73 -12.08 6.10 -2.90
C LYS A 73 -12.10 6.69 -4.31
N GLU A 74 -12.46 7.96 -4.47
CA GLU A 74 -12.41 8.65 -5.77
C GLU A 74 -10.99 8.75 -6.32
N SER A 75 -10.04 9.15 -5.47
CA SER A 75 -8.63 9.25 -5.85
C SER A 75 -8.05 7.88 -6.27
N LEU A 76 -8.39 6.82 -5.55
CA LEU A 76 -7.97 5.45 -5.87
C LEU A 76 -8.59 4.93 -7.18
N LYS A 77 -9.81 5.35 -7.54
CA LYS A 77 -10.38 5.06 -8.87
C LYS A 77 -9.54 5.69 -9.98
N ILE A 78 -9.09 6.93 -9.79
CA ILE A 78 -8.21 7.63 -10.73
C ILE A 78 -6.86 6.90 -10.84
N LEU A 79 -6.23 6.58 -9.70
CA LEU A 79 -5.00 5.78 -9.67
C LEU A 79 -5.15 4.46 -10.41
N ASN A 80 -6.24 3.71 -10.16
CA ASN A 80 -6.51 2.45 -10.85
C ASN A 80 -6.60 2.62 -12.36
N LYS A 81 -7.33 3.66 -12.81
CA LYS A 81 -7.51 3.96 -14.24
C LYS A 81 -6.17 4.29 -14.90
N GLU A 82 -5.35 5.12 -14.27
CA GLU A 82 -4.04 5.51 -14.82
C GLU A 82 -3.05 4.36 -14.84
N MET A 83 -2.94 3.61 -13.75
CA MET A 83 -2.12 2.40 -13.67
C MET A 83 -2.53 1.39 -14.74
N LYS A 84 -3.85 1.17 -14.92
CA LYS A 84 -4.37 0.28 -15.97
C LYS A 84 -4.05 0.80 -17.37
N GLY A 85 -4.11 2.11 -17.59
CA GLY A 85 -3.77 2.73 -18.87
C GLY A 85 -2.31 2.53 -19.27
N VAL A 86 -1.38 2.56 -18.32
CA VAL A 86 0.06 2.39 -18.60
C VAL A 86 0.46 0.91 -18.63
N LEU A 87 0.01 0.12 -17.66
CA LEU A 87 0.46 -1.27 -17.45
C LEU A 87 -0.44 -2.32 -18.14
N GLY A 88 -1.61 -1.92 -18.63
CA GLY A 88 -2.52 -2.78 -19.39
C GLY A 88 -2.91 -4.05 -18.64
N LYS A 89 -2.73 -5.21 -19.26
CA LYS A 89 -3.12 -6.52 -18.70
C LYS A 89 -2.34 -6.93 -17.45
N HIS A 90 -1.14 -6.37 -17.26
CA HIS A 90 -0.29 -6.69 -16.11
C HIS A 90 -0.83 -6.10 -14.81
N TYR A 91 -1.53 -4.96 -14.89
CA TYR A 91 -2.11 -4.35 -13.70
C TYR A 91 -3.40 -5.03 -13.27
N LYS A 92 -3.42 -5.46 -12.00
CA LYS A 92 -4.49 -6.24 -11.39
C LYS A 92 -5.34 -5.47 -10.39
N GLY A 93 -4.95 -4.25 -10.04
CA GLY A 93 -5.69 -3.38 -9.15
C GLY A 93 -4.87 -2.98 -7.93
N TYR A 94 -5.57 -2.53 -6.88
CA TYR A 94 -4.95 -2.10 -5.64
C TYR A 94 -5.45 -2.90 -4.43
N LYS A 95 -4.60 -2.95 -3.42
CA LYS A 95 -4.95 -3.33 -2.04
C LYS A 95 -4.67 -2.14 -1.14
N ALA A 96 -5.53 -1.92 -0.16
CA ALA A 96 -5.34 -0.87 0.84
C ALA A 96 -5.02 -1.48 2.19
N VAL A 97 -4.07 -0.89 2.90
CA VAL A 97 -3.62 -1.33 4.22
C VAL A 97 -3.18 -0.13 5.03
N SER A 98 -3.21 -0.23 6.35
CA SER A 98 -2.38 0.62 7.20
C SER A 98 -1.36 -0.23 7.94
N ALA A 99 -0.14 -0.31 7.40
CA ALA A 99 0.92 -1.13 7.99
C ALA A 99 1.30 -0.65 9.40
N GLN A 100 1.20 0.66 9.66
CA GLN A 100 1.46 1.24 10.98
C GLN A 100 0.45 0.76 12.02
N MET A 101 -0.83 0.68 11.65
CA MET A 101 -1.87 0.19 12.54
C MET A 101 -1.72 -1.31 12.79
N ALA A 102 -1.41 -2.06 11.73
CA ALA A 102 -1.07 -3.48 11.85
C ALA A 102 0.11 -3.71 12.80
N PHE A 103 1.16 -2.89 12.69
CA PHE A 103 2.31 -2.91 13.59
C PHE A 103 1.89 -2.69 15.06
N TYR A 104 1.02 -1.73 15.36
CA TYR A 104 0.52 -1.54 16.72
C TYR A 104 -0.30 -2.74 17.23
N GLY A 105 -1.09 -3.38 16.37
CA GLY A 105 -1.83 -4.60 16.73
C GLY A 105 -0.96 -5.85 16.90
N LEU A 106 0.17 -5.96 16.20
CA LEU A 106 1.06 -7.12 16.26
C LEU A 106 2.18 -7.00 17.30
N SER A 107 2.59 -5.78 17.64
CA SER A 107 3.74 -5.55 18.51
C SER A 107 3.48 -6.04 19.94
N GLN A 108 4.23 -7.04 20.40
CA GLN A 108 4.07 -7.61 21.75
C GLN A 108 4.89 -6.88 22.81
N ALA A 109 6.07 -6.37 22.44
CA ALA A 109 6.99 -5.68 23.35
C ALA A 109 7.53 -4.41 22.69
N LEU A 110 6.90 -3.27 23.02
CA LEU A 110 7.44 -1.95 22.70
C LEU A 110 8.23 -1.44 23.90
N ILE A 111 9.32 -0.70 23.64
CA ILE A 111 10.07 -0.04 24.70
C ILE A 111 9.14 1.03 25.32
N PRO A 112 8.89 0.98 26.64
CA PRO A 112 8.02 1.94 27.31
C PRO A 112 8.47 3.38 27.06
N GLU A 113 7.50 4.30 27.06
CA GLU A 113 7.72 5.76 26.94
C GLU A 113 8.26 6.25 25.58
N THR A 114 8.54 5.34 24.64
CA THR A 114 8.82 5.70 23.25
C THR A 114 7.59 6.23 22.54
N ASP A 115 7.79 6.92 21.42
CA ASP A 115 6.68 7.40 20.59
C ASP A 115 5.81 6.25 20.06
N PHE A 116 6.41 5.08 19.79
CA PHE A 116 5.66 3.89 19.37
C PHE A 116 4.75 3.37 20.48
N ASP A 117 5.25 3.27 21.71
CA ASP A 117 4.44 2.86 22.86
C ASP A 117 3.32 3.87 23.11
N LYS A 118 3.64 5.16 23.22
CA LYS A 118 2.65 6.24 23.40
C LYS A 118 1.57 6.25 22.32
N ASN A 119 1.95 6.06 21.05
CA ASN A 119 1.00 6.01 19.95
C ASN A 119 0.15 4.73 20.03
N LYS A 120 0.74 3.55 20.26
CA LYS A 120 -0.02 2.30 20.43
C LYS A 120 -1.07 2.45 21.54
N GLN A 121 -0.69 3.00 22.69
CA GLN A 121 -1.63 3.25 23.81
C GLN A 121 -2.77 4.20 23.40
N LYS A 122 -2.49 5.24 22.61
CA LYS A 122 -3.53 6.13 22.07
C LYS A 122 -4.53 5.40 21.17
N PHE A 123 -4.04 4.50 20.32
CA PHE A 123 -4.90 3.67 19.48
C PHE A 123 -5.74 2.68 20.30
N LEU A 124 -5.16 2.02 21.30
CA LEU A 124 -5.87 1.05 22.14
C LEU A 124 -6.94 1.67 23.04
N LYS A 125 -6.83 2.96 23.40
CA LYS A 125 -7.89 3.68 24.12
C LYS A 125 -9.19 3.74 23.33
N ASP A 126 -9.11 3.96 22.02
CA ASP A 126 -10.27 4.07 21.14
C ASP A 126 -10.68 2.70 20.58
N PHE A 127 -9.70 1.87 20.22
CA PHE A 127 -9.87 0.51 19.71
C PHE A 127 -9.50 -0.49 20.79
N LYS A 128 -10.42 -0.69 21.73
CA LYS A 128 -10.33 -1.47 22.99
C LYS A 128 -9.74 -2.89 22.90
N ALA A 129 -9.34 -3.37 21.72
CA ALA A 129 -8.64 -4.63 21.51
C ALA A 129 -7.62 -4.51 20.37
N GLU A 130 -6.45 -5.14 20.54
CA GLU A 130 -5.41 -5.23 19.50
C GLU A 130 -5.93 -5.91 18.22
N GLU A 131 -6.82 -6.90 18.38
CA GLU A 131 -7.46 -7.59 17.25
C GLU A 131 -8.29 -6.64 16.38
N LEU A 132 -8.96 -5.64 17.00
CA LEU A 132 -9.68 -4.61 16.25
C LEU A 132 -8.70 -3.73 15.46
N LEU A 133 -7.50 -3.49 15.97
CA LEU A 133 -6.49 -2.76 15.21
C LEU A 133 -6.06 -3.52 13.96
N LEU A 134 -5.85 -4.84 14.09
CA LEU A 134 -5.49 -5.70 12.97
C LEU A 134 -6.61 -5.78 11.93
N TYR A 135 -7.85 -5.92 12.38
CA TYR A 135 -9.01 -5.96 11.48
C TYR A 135 -9.17 -4.63 10.71
N GLN A 136 -9.18 -3.49 11.40
CA GLN A 136 -9.38 -2.17 10.80
C GLN A 136 -8.21 -1.74 9.90
N SER A 137 -7.00 -2.28 10.14
CA SER A 137 -5.84 -2.00 9.29
C SER A 137 -5.90 -2.67 7.90
N HIS A 138 -6.88 -3.56 7.68
CA HIS A 138 -6.97 -4.43 6.50
C HIS A 138 -5.73 -5.32 6.28
N PHE A 139 -4.98 -5.60 7.35
CA PHE A 139 -3.76 -6.42 7.26
C PHE A 139 -4.07 -7.89 6.96
N LYS A 140 -5.09 -8.47 7.58
CA LYS A 140 -5.46 -9.87 7.34
C LYS A 140 -5.83 -10.14 5.86
N PRO A 141 -6.70 -9.34 5.20
CA PRO A 141 -6.93 -9.46 3.76
C PRO A 141 -5.66 -9.32 2.91
N LEU A 142 -4.69 -8.49 3.32
CA LEU A 142 -3.43 -8.36 2.61
C LEU A 142 -2.56 -9.62 2.74
N VAL A 143 -2.50 -10.22 3.94
CA VAL A 143 -1.77 -11.47 4.17
C VAL A 143 -2.37 -12.62 3.36
N GLU A 144 -3.69 -12.79 3.39
CA GLU A 144 -4.40 -13.82 2.62
C GLU A 144 -4.09 -13.68 1.12
N PHE A 145 -4.10 -12.44 0.61
CA PHE A 145 -3.75 -12.16 -0.78
C PHE A 145 -2.30 -12.47 -1.16
N ILE A 146 -1.33 -12.29 -0.25
CA ILE A 146 0.09 -12.56 -0.53
C ILE A 146 0.38 -14.07 -0.55
N VAL A 147 -0.41 -14.87 0.17
CA VAL A 147 -0.21 -16.32 0.33
C VAL A 147 -0.92 -17.14 -0.76
N GLU A 148 -1.81 -16.52 -1.53
CA GLU A 148 -2.48 -17.10 -2.71
C GLU A 148 -1.52 -17.33 -3.88
#